data_AF-A0A9X5N8N8-F1
#
_entry.id   AF-A0A9X5N8N8-F1
#
_cell.length_a   1.000
_cell.length_b   1.000
_cell.length_c   1.000
_cell.angle_alpha   90.00
_cell.angle_beta   90.00
_cell.angle_gamma   90.00
#
_symmetry.space_group_name_H-M   'P 1'
#
loop_
_entity.id
_entity.type
_entity.pdbx_description
1 polymer ?
#
loop_
_entity_poly.entity_id
_entity_poly.type
_entity_poly.pdbx_seq_one_letter_code
_entity_poly.pdbx_strand_id
1 'polypeptide(L)'
;MRKLFSGKRVLERETNEGSSYFVVPEEKFQKYVVLWGYLIPHGVFNQPNKWVNTYTISPSDTYVLVTEFNPKEYEYMIYEETRVARQLHQILEPYGIDINNEFEKFVELEEIPEAAISKVKDCLMEKRCMNDYPEDFPVVDGYEYIIEGEKKKLIIETETYHDDDTL
;
A
#
# COMPACT_ATOMS: atom_id res chain seq x y z
N MET A 1 11.67 -6.74 -39.10
CA MET A 1 11.19 -6.90 -37.70
C MET A 1 11.32 -5.63 -36.83
N ARG A 2 12.40 -4.83 -36.90
CA ARG A 2 12.58 -3.63 -36.03
C ARG A 2 11.51 -2.52 -36.13
N LYS A 3 10.78 -2.37 -37.25
CA LYS A 3 9.75 -1.32 -37.39
C LYS A 3 8.44 -1.62 -36.65
N LEU A 4 8.12 -2.88 -36.38
CA LEU A 4 6.80 -3.27 -35.85
C LEU A 4 6.61 -2.94 -34.36
N PHE A 5 7.73 -2.90 -33.62
CA PHE A 5 7.78 -2.65 -32.17
C PHE A 5 8.33 -1.26 -31.81
N SER A 6 8.61 -0.40 -32.80
CA SER A 6 9.04 0.97 -32.53
C SER A 6 7.94 1.71 -31.76
N GLY A 7 8.29 2.32 -30.61
CA GLY A 7 7.34 3.00 -29.72
C GLY A 7 6.38 2.07 -28.97
N LYS A 8 6.73 0.78 -28.83
CA LYS A 8 5.93 -0.19 -28.07
C LYS A 8 6.81 -0.91 -27.07
N ARG A 9 6.26 -1.15 -25.88
CA ARG A 9 6.85 -2.05 -24.88
C ARG A 9 6.27 -3.45 -25.08
N VAL A 10 7.14 -4.45 -25.08
CA VAL A 10 6.75 -5.87 -25.08
C VAL A 10 6.94 -6.38 -23.67
N LEU A 11 5.88 -6.92 -23.08
CA LEU A 11 5.86 -7.53 -21.76
C LEU A 11 5.65 -9.03 -21.94
N GLU A 12 6.38 -9.83 -21.21
CA GLU A 12 6.29 -11.29 -21.24
C GLU A 12 5.76 -11.78 -19.90
N ARG A 13 4.82 -12.73 -19.94
CA ARG A 13 4.31 -13.47 -18.79
C ARG A 13 4.50 -14.95 -19.04
N GLU A 14 5.11 -15.67 -18.10
CA GLU A 14 5.13 -17.12 -18.13
C GLU A 14 3.75 -17.68 -17.76
N THR A 15 3.30 -18.71 -18.48
CA THR A 15 2.04 -19.41 -18.24
C THR A 15 2.28 -20.91 -18.28
N ASN A 16 1.31 -21.69 -17.79
CA ASN A 16 1.36 -23.15 -17.84
C ASN A 16 1.48 -23.73 -19.26
N GLU A 17 1.18 -22.95 -20.30
CA GLU A 17 1.24 -23.35 -21.72
C GLU A 17 2.43 -22.72 -22.48
N GLY A 18 3.30 -21.96 -21.81
CA GLY A 18 4.42 -21.23 -22.40
C GLY A 18 4.35 -19.72 -22.12
N SER A 19 4.97 -18.89 -22.96
CA SER A 19 4.99 -17.43 -22.75
C SER A 19 3.82 -16.72 -23.44
N SER A 20 3.15 -15.83 -22.70
CA SER A 20 2.21 -14.84 -23.24
C SER A 20 2.91 -13.49 -23.40
N TYR A 21 2.70 -12.83 -24.53
CA TYR A 21 3.30 -11.52 -24.83
C TYR A 21 2.24 -10.42 -24.95
N PHE A 22 2.40 -9.34 -24.20
CA PHE A 22 1.60 -8.13 -24.32
C PHE A 22 2.40 -7.04 -25.02
N VAL A 23 1.87 -6.51 -26.11
CA VAL A 23 2.51 -5.43 -26.88
C VAL A 23 1.69 -4.16 -26.71
N VAL A 24 2.22 -3.21 -25.96
CA VAL A 24 1.51 -1.98 -25.58
C VAL A 24 2.26 -0.76 -26.10
N PRO A 25 1.59 0.26 -26.66
CA PRO A 25 2.24 1.51 -27.03
C PRO A 25 2.87 2.18 -25.80
N GLU A 26 4.11 2.63 -25.95
CA GLU A 26 4.89 3.20 -24.84
C GLU A 26 4.23 4.48 -24.29
N GLU A 27 3.63 5.28 -25.16
CA GLU A 27 2.96 6.52 -24.80
C GLU A 27 1.68 6.33 -23.97
N LYS A 28 1.17 5.10 -23.87
CA LYS A 28 -0.03 4.78 -23.10
C LYS A 28 0.26 4.40 -21.65
N PHE A 29 1.52 4.14 -21.30
CA PHE A 29 1.88 3.85 -19.92
C PHE A 29 1.72 5.10 -19.05
N GLN A 30 1.24 4.87 -17.84
CA GLN A 30 1.05 5.88 -16.80
C GLN A 30 1.78 5.43 -15.54
N LYS A 31 2.14 6.39 -14.69
CA LYS A 31 2.78 6.11 -13.41
C LYS A 31 1.72 5.99 -12.33
N TYR A 32 1.82 4.93 -11.54
CA TYR A 32 0.94 4.68 -10.39
C TYR A 32 1.75 4.68 -9.11
N VAL A 33 1.18 5.25 -8.07
CA VAL A 33 1.61 5.08 -6.70
C VAL A 33 0.97 3.83 -6.13
N VAL A 34 1.77 2.97 -5.49
CA VAL A 34 1.28 1.80 -4.79
C VAL A 34 0.95 2.17 -3.35
N LEU A 35 -0.32 2.08 -2.98
CA LEU A 35 -0.80 2.23 -1.61
C LEU A 35 -0.64 0.89 -0.88
N TRP A 36 -0.04 0.92 0.31
CA TRP A 36 0.13 -0.25 1.15
C TRP A 36 0.16 0.17 2.63
N GLY A 37 -0.13 -0.75 3.53
CA GLY A 37 -0.23 -0.45 4.96
C GLY A 37 -1.44 0.38 5.36
N TYR A 38 -1.26 1.18 6.39
CA TYR A 38 -2.22 2.11 6.96
C TYR A 38 -1.75 3.54 6.68
N LEU A 39 -2.55 4.30 5.94
CA LEU A 39 -2.26 5.72 5.67
C LEU A 39 -2.90 6.56 6.77
N ILE A 40 -2.13 7.46 7.38
CA ILE A 40 -2.54 8.21 8.56
C ILE A 40 -2.80 9.67 8.15
N PRO A 41 -4.06 10.13 8.07
CA PRO A 41 -4.34 11.52 7.79
C PRO A 41 -3.79 12.45 8.88
N HIS A 42 -3.56 13.71 8.52
CA HIS A 42 -3.10 14.71 9.48
C HIS A 42 -4.04 14.85 10.69
N GLY A 43 -3.45 14.85 11.89
CA GLY A 43 -4.17 15.13 13.14
C GLY A 43 -5.05 14.01 13.66
N VAL A 44 -5.02 12.81 13.07
CA VAL A 44 -5.78 11.63 13.54
C VAL A 44 -4.89 10.45 13.93
N PHE A 45 -3.60 10.66 14.15
CA PHE A 45 -2.70 9.60 14.62
C PHE A 45 -3.21 8.95 15.91
N ASN A 46 -3.77 9.73 16.84
CA ASN A 46 -4.32 9.21 18.09
C ASN A 46 -5.63 8.42 17.92
N GLN A 47 -6.19 8.28 16.71
CA GLN A 47 -7.45 7.59 16.45
C GLN A 47 -7.25 6.48 15.41
N PRO A 48 -6.71 5.30 15.83
CA PRO A 48 -6.38 4.22 14.91
C PRO A 48 -7.52 3.77 14.00
N ASN A 49 -8.76 3.80 14.50
CA ASN A 49 -9.94 3.46 13.71
C ASN A 49 -10.26 4.42 12.54
N LYS A 50 -9.57 5.57 12.46
CA LYS A 50 -9.66 6.53 11.34
C LYS A 50 -8.52 6.37 10.34
N TRP A 51 -7.59 5.46 10.60
CA TRP A 51 -6.49 5.20 9.67
C TRP A 51 -7.03 4.50 8.43
N VAL A 52 -6.52 4.87 7.25
CA VAL A 52 -6.95 4.26 5.99
C VAL A 52 -6.24 2.92 5.85
N ASN A 53 -6.95 1.83 6.10
CA ASN A 53 -6.45 0.48 5.89
C ASN A 53 -6.46 0.15 4.39
N THR A 54 -5.30 0.08 3.76
CA THR A 54 -5.20 -0.23 2.32
C THR A 54 -5.38 -1.72 2.03
N TYR A 55 -5.20 -2.59 3.03
CA TYR A 55 -5.35 -4.04 2.89
C TYR A 55 -6.82 -4.49 2.71
N THR A 56 -7.78 -3.63 3.02
CA THR A 56 -9.21 -3.92 2.84
C THR A 56 -9.78 -3.36 1.53
N ILE A 57 -8.99 -2.62 0.77
CA ILE A 57 -9.37 -2.05 -0.52
C ILE A 57 -9.10 -3.10 -1.61
N SER A 58 -9.88 -3.07 -2.70
CA SER A 58 -9.61 -3.89 -3.88
C SER A 58 -8.14 -3.74 -4.34
N PRO A 59 -7.44 -4.83 -4.72
CA PRO A 59 -6.08 -4.74 -5.24
C PRO A 59 -5.92 -3.79 -6.43
N SER A 60 -6.96 -3.60 -7.25
CA SER A 60 -6.91 -2.64 -8.36
C SER A 60 -6.85 -1.18 -7.91
N ASP A 61 -7.37 -0.89 -6.72
CA ASP A 61 -7.61 0.45 -6.20
C ASP A 61 -6.48 0.90 -5.27
N THR A 62 -5.58 -0.02 -4.88
CA THR A 62 -4.32 0.31 -4.23
C THR A 62 -3.34 0.98 -5.20
N TYR A 63 -3.55 0.90 -6.51
CA TYR A 63 -2.77 1.61 -7.52
C TYR A 63 -3.47 2.90 -7.95
N VAL A 64 -2.97 4.04 -7.45
CA VAL A 64 -3.52 5.37 -7.73
C VAL A 64 -2.62 6.11 -8.72
N LEU A 65 -3.21 6.83 -9.68
CA LEU A 65 -2.42 7.63 -10.62
C LEU A 65 -1.59 8.67 -9.88
N VAL A 66 -0.33 8.83 -10.25
CA VAL A 66 0.55 9.87 -9.68
C VAL A 66 -0.07 11.27 -9.81
N THR A 67 -0.84 11.52 -10.86
CA THR A 67 -1.54 12.80 -11.09
C THR A 67 -2.76 13.02 -10.20
N GLU A 68 -3.31 11.95 -9.61
CA GLU A 68 -4.51 11.98 -8.75
C GLU A 68 -4.15 11.79 -7.28
N PHE A 69 -2.98 11.25 -6.99
CA PHE A 69 -2.48 11.04 -5.64
C PHE A 69 -1.99 12.34 -5.01
N ASN A 70 -2.60 12.72 -3.88
CA ASN A 70 -2.18 13.87 -3.10
C ASN A 70 -1.44 13.42 -1.83
N PRO A 71 -0.09 13.43 -1.84
CA PRO A 71 0.68 12.98 -0.69
C PRO A 71 0.46 13.81 0.59
N LYS A 72 0.03 15.06 0.45
CA LYS A 72 -0.09 16.01 1.57
C LYS A 72 -1.31 15.78 2.45
N GLU A 73 -2.14 14.80 2.10
CA GLU A 73 -3.30 14.43 2.92
C GLU A 73 -2.90 13.55 4.10
N TYR A 74 -1.72 12.95 4.04
CA TYR A 74 -1.24 11.97 4.99
C TYR A 74 0.02 12.46 5.71
N GLU A 75 0.05 12.23 7.02
CA GLU A 75 1.18 12.53 7.88
C GLU A 75 2.17 11.35 7.90
N TYR A 76 1.65 10.12 7.92
CA TYR A 76 2.45 8.91 8.05
C TYR A 76 1.90 7.75 7.22
N MET A 77 2.76 6.80 6.93
CA MET A 77 2.40 5.44 6.52
C MET A 77 2.89 4.47 7.59
N ILE A 78 2.03 3.55 8.00
CA ILE A 78 2.38 2.46 8.90
C ILE A 78 2.13 1.13 8.21
N TYR A 79 3.14 0.28 8.04
CA TYR A 79 2.91 -1.09 7.57
C TYR A 79 2.81 -2.05 8.76
N GLU A 80 2.00 -3.09 8.60
CA GLU A 80 1.80 -4.08 9.64
C GLU A 80 3.07 -4.93 9.81
N GLU A 81 3.52 -5.07 11.06
CA GLU A 81 4.61 -5.99 11.40
C GLU A 81 4.22 -6.81 12.63
N THR A 82 4.27 -8.14 12.46
CA THR A 82 3.76 -9.12 13.45
C THR A 82 4.36 -8.99 14.86
N ARG A 83 5.51 -8.34 15.05
CA ARG A 83 6.20 -8.20 16.34
C ARG A 83 5.86 -6.90 17.07
N VAL A 84 5.20 -5.94 16.41
CA VAL A 84 4.86 -4.64 17.04
C VAL A 84 3.68 -4.76 18.01
N ALA A 85 2.73 -5.65 17.72
CA ALA A 85 1.47 -5.75 18.47
C ALA A 85 1.68 -6.06 19.96
N ARG A 86 2.67 -6.89 20.32
CA ARG A 86 3.01 -7.17 21.72
C ARG A 86 3.51 -5.93 22.47
N GLN A 87 4.29 -5.08 21.81
CA GLN A 87 4.82 -3.87 22.44
C GLN A 87 3.73 -2.80 22.58
N LEU A 88 2.87 -2.66 21.57
CA LEU A 88 1.69 -1.81 21.65
C LEU A 88 0.78 -2.25 22.80
N HIS A 89 0.55 -3.55 22.97
CA HIS A 89 -0.21 -4.09 24.09
C HIS A 89 0.43 -3.70 25.44
N GLN A 90 1.74 -3.87 25.61
CA GLN A 90 2.44 -3.46 26.84
C GLN A 90 2.39 -1.94 27.11
N ILE A 91 2.35 -1.11 26.07
CA ILE A 91 2.22 0.34 26.20
C ILE A 91 0.82 0.72 26.67
N LEU A 92 -0.20 -0.02 26.22
CA LEU A 92 -1.62 0.28 26.43
C LEU A 92 -2.21 -0.38 27.68
N GLU A 93 -1.67 -1.51 28.13
CA GLU A 93 -2.11 -2.26 29.31
C GLU A 93 -2.23 -1.40 30.59
N PRO A 94 -1.29 -0.48 30.92
CA PRO A 94 -1.42 0.39 32.09
C PRO A 94 -2.62 1.34 32.04
N TYR A 95 -3.21 1.53 30.87
CA TYR A 95 -4.40 2.37 30.65
C TYR A 95 -5.69 1.53 30.60
N GLY A 96 -5.62 0.23 30.90
CA GLY A 96 -6.77 -0.67 30.90
C GLY A 96 -7.24 -1.09 29.49
N ILE A 97 -6.38 -0.90 28.48
CA ILE A 97 -6.67 -1.27 27.09
C ILE A 97 -5.96 -2.58 26.78
N ASP A 98 -6.74 -3.62 26.45
CA ASP A 98 -6.24 -4.93 26.05
C ASP A 98 -6.50 -5.16 24.56
N ILE A 99 -5.43 -5.14 23.77
CA ILE A 99 -5.46 -5.47 22.33
C ILE A 99 -5.08 -6.93 22.03
N ASN A 100 -4.95 -7.81 23.03
CA ASN A 100 -4.58 -9.23 22.90
C ASN A 100 -3.28 -9.52 22.10
N ASN A 101 -2.35 -8.57 22.03
CA ASN A 101 -1.19 -8.64 21.12
C ASN A 101 -1.56 -8.78 19.63
N GLU A 102 -2.73 -8.30 19.22
CA GLU A 102 -3.23 -8.27 17.84
C GLU A 102 -3.17 -6.83 17.31
N PHE A 103 -2.60 -6.62 16.13
CA PHE A 103 -2.52 -5.28 15.54
C PHE A 103 -3.89 -4.83 15.02
N GLU A 104 -4.70 -5.78 14.56
CA GLU A 104 -6.08 -5.59 14.13
C GLU A 104 -6.93 -5.00 15.26
N LYS A 105 -6.73 -5.47 16.51
CA LYS A 105 -7.37 -4.89 17.69
C LYS A 105 -6.88 -3.49 18.02
N PHE A 106 -5.62 -3.19 17.73
CA PHE A 106 -5.07 -1.84 17.91
C PHE A 106 -5.68 -0.84 16.92
N VAL A 107 -5.86 -1.22 15.66
CA VAL A 107 -6.48 -0.33 14.65
C VAL A 107 -7.99 -0.19 14.82
N GLU A 108 -8.63 -0.99 15.68
CA GLU A 108 -10.03 -0.81 16.08
C GLU A 108 -10.21 0.25 17.19
N LEU A 109 -9.12 0.73 17.83
CA LEU A 109 -9.21 1.67 18.94
C LEU A 109 -9.81 3.02 18.50
N GLU A 110 -10.78 3.51 19.29
CA GLU A 110 -11.35 4.85 19.09
C GLU A 110 -10.32 5.94 19.36
N GLU A 111 -9.53 5.78 20.42
CA GLU A 111 -8.51 6.75 20.80
C GLU A 111 -7.36 6.11 21.60
N ILE A 112 -6.13 6.49 21.28
CA ILE A 112 -4.94 6.20 22.07
C ILE A 112 -4.89 7.20 23.23
N PRO A 113 -4.70 6.74 24.49
CA PRO A 113 -4.56 7.65 25.62
C PRO A 113 -3.47 8.70 25.38
N GLU A 114 -3.75 9.98 25.69
CA GLU A 114 -2.83 11.09 25.39
C GLU A 114 -1.41 10.85 25.94
N ALA A 115 -1.32 10.32 27.16
CA ALA A 115 -0.06 9.98 27.81
C ALA A 115 0.69 8.78 27.17
N ALA A 116 0.04 8.02 26.30
CA ALA A 116 0.61 6.88 25.57
C ALA A 116 1.02 7.22 24.13
N ILE A 117 0.51 8.31 23.55
CA ILE A 117 0.72 8.67 22.12
C ILE A 117 2.20 8.68 21.75
N SER A 118 3.04 9.36 22.53
CA SER A 118 4.47 9.44 22.24
C SER A 118 5.14 8.06 22.24
N LYS A 119 4.83 7.22 23.24
CA LYS A 119 5.37 5.85 23.34
C LYS A 119 4.93 4.97 22.19
N VAL A 120 3.67 5.08 21.75
CA VAL A 120 3.16 4.35 20.58
C VAL A 120 3.92 4.78 19.33
N LYS A 121 4.09 6.08 19.12
CA LYS A 121 4.84 6.63 18.00
C LYS A 121 6.30 6.14 18.00
N ASP A 122 6.97 6.22 19.14
CA ASP A 122 8.35 5.74 19.32
C ASP A 122 8.45 4.25 19.01
N CYS A 123 7.51 3.44 19.49
CA CYS A 123 7.45 2.00 19.20
C CYS A 123 7.37 1.71 17.70
N LEU A 124 6.48 2.41 16.99
CA LEU A 124 6.29 2.24 15.54
C LEU A 124 7.54 2.68 14.74
N MET A 125 8.18 3.78 15.14
CA MET A 125 9.42 4.26 14.52
C MET A 125 10.62 3.33 14.79
N GLU A 126 10.81 2.87 16.04
CA GLU A 126 11.91 1.96 16.41
C GLU A 126 11.84 0.62 15.69
N LYS A 127 10.62 0.13 15.43
CA LYS A 127 10.37 -1.08 14.64
C LYS A 127 10.42 -0.86 13.14
N ARG A 128 10.69 0.37 12.71
CA ARG A 128 10.70 0.80 11.31
C ARG A 128 9.36 0.59 10.62
N CYS A 129 8.27 0.38 11.37
CA CYS A 129 6.92 0.18 10.84
C CYS A 129 6.32 1.47 10.30
N MET A 130 6.93 2.61 10.61
CA MET A 130 6.45 3.95 10.29
C MET A 130 7.44 4.66 9.39
N ASN A 131 6.97 5.04 8.21
CA ASN A 131 7.74 5.82 7.24
C ASN A 131 7.24 7.27 7.25
N ASP A 132 8.19 8.19 7.04
CA ASP A 132 7.86 9.60 6.82
C ASP A 132 7.39 9.78 5.38
N TYR A 133 6.15 10.24 5.24
CA TYR A 133 5.50 10.50 3.96
C TYR A 133 6.10 11.76 3.30
N PRO A 134 6.27 11.89 1.96
CA PRO A 134 5.91 10.99 0.84
C PRO A 134 7.06 10.26 0.12
N GLU A 135 8.31 10.36 0.57
CA GLU A 135 9.46 9.93 -0.25
C GLU A 135 9.52 8.40 -0.45
N ASP A 136 8.80 7.62 0.36
CA ASP A 136 8.87 6.16 0.38
C ASP A 136 7.78 5.42 -0.43
N PHE A 137 6.95 6.11 -1.21
CA PHE A 137 5.93 5.44 -2.02
C PHE A 137 6.52 4.73 -3.24
N PRO A 138 6.28 3.41 -3.43
CA PRO A 138 6.65 2.75 -4.66
C PRO A 138 5.88 3.34 -5.83
N VAL A 139 6.60 3.68 -6.90
CA VAL A 139 6.01 4.16 -8.16
C VAL A 139 6.28 3.14 -9.26
N VAL A 140 5.20 2.64 -9.86
CA VAL A 140 5.23 1.59 -10.88
C VAL A 140 4.64 2.07 -12.20
N ASP A 141 5.02 1.40 -13.29
CA ASP A 141 4.36 1.62 -14.58
C ASP A 141 3.06 0.83 -14.64
N GLY A 142 2.03 1.40 -15.23
CA GLY A 142 0.79 0.69 -15.50
C GLY A 142 0.07 1.17 -16.75
N TYR A 143 -0.93 0.40 -17.16
CA TYR A 143 -1.75 0.68 -18.33
C TYR A 143 -3.21 0.31 -18.07
N GLU A 144 -4.13 1.20 -18.40
CA GLU A 144 -5.57 0.92 -18.30
C GLU A 144 -6.13 0.52 -19.65
N TYR A 145 -7.00 -0.49 -19.64
CA TYR A 145 -7.66 -0.98 -20.83
C TYR A 145 -9.10 -1.42 -20.50
N ILE A 146 -9.92 -1.62 -21.53
CA ILE A 146 -11.31 -2.02 -21.37
C ILE A 146 -11.50 -3.38 -22.02
N ILE A 147 -12.02 -4.35 -21.26
CA ILE A 147 -12.49 -5.65 -21.76
C ILE A 147 -13.97 -5.75 -21.41
N GLU A 148 -14.82 -6.02 -22.40
CA GLU A 148 -16.27 -6.22 -22.20
C GLU A 148 -16.97 -5.07 -21.46
N GLY A 149 -16.45 -3.84 -21.58
CA GLY A 149 -16.99 -2.66 -20.89
C GLY A 149 -16.44 -2.46 -19.48
N GLU A 150 -15.68 -3.40 -18.95
CA GLU A 150 -15.00 -3.27 -17.66
C GLU A 150 -13.60 -2.67 -17.83
N LYS A 151 -13.31 -1.64 -17.02
CA LYS A 151 -11.99 -1.06 -16.92
C LYS A 151 -11.08 -2.00 -16.12
N LYS A 152 -9.92 -2.35 -16.70
CA LYS A 152 -8.89 -3.19 -16.08
C LYS A 152 -7.57 -2.41 -16.06
N LYS A 153 -6.72 -2.73 -15.08
CA LYS A 153 -5.36 -2.19 -14.96
C LYS A 153 -4.36 -3.32 -15.18
N LEU A 154 -3.31 -3.03 -15.94
CA LEU A 154 -2.10 -3.84 -16.03
C LEU A 154 -1.01 -3.08 -15.28
N ILE A 155 -0.50 -3.64 -14.19
CA ILE A 155 0.59 -3.06 -13.41
C ILE A 155 1.88 -3.82 -13.71
N ILE A 156 2.99 -3.10 -13.87
CA ILE A 156 4.32 -3.65 -14.07
C ILE A 156 5.14 -3.34 -12.81
N GLU A 157 5.15 -4.29 -11.89
CA GLU A 157 6.01 -4.22 -10.71
C GLU A 157 7.37 -4.80 -11.06
N THR A 158 8.40 -3.96 -11.04
CA THR A 158 9.78 -4.42 -11.18
C THR A 158 10.32 -4.78 -9.81
N GLU A 159 9.90 -5.94 -9.29
CA GLU A 159 10.67 -6.92 -8.50
C GLU A 159 9.71 -7.88 -7.77
N THR A 160 9.82 -9.17 -8.13
CA THR A 160 9.30 -10.39 -7.49
C THR A 160 8.72 -10.21 -6.08
N TYR A 161 7.40 -10.37 -5.87
CA TYR A 161 6.78 -11.15 -4.77
C TYR A 161 5.25 -11.34 -4.98
N HIS A 162 4.88 -12.63 -5.06
CA HIS A 162 3.59 -13.37 -5.00
C HIS A 162 2.20 -12.71 -4.85
N ASP A 163 1.35 -13.07 -5.84
CA ASP A 163 -0.03 -13.60 -5.76
C ASP A 163 -1.08 -12.95 -4.82
N ASP A 164 -1.96 -12.15 -5.43
CA ASP A 164 -3.40 -12.13 -5.17
C ASP A 164 -4.10 -11.66 -6.46
N ASP A 165 -4.65 -12.63 -7.22
CA ASP A 165 -5.15 -12.48 -8.60
C ASP A 165 -4.16 -11.80 -9.57
N THR A 166 -2.87 -11.97 -9.30
CA THR A 166 -1.78 -11.42 -10.10
C THR A 166 -1.40 -12.37 -11.23
N LEU A 167 -0.77 -11.78 -12.25
CA LEU A 167 -0.20 -12.51 -13.38
C LEU A 167 0.87 -13.50 -12.89
#